data_AF-A0A409XV87-F1
#
_entry.id   AF-A0A409XV87-F1
#
_cell.length_a   1.000
_cell.length_b   1.000
_cell.length_c   1.000
_cell.angle_alpha   90.00
_cell.angle_beta   90.00
_cell.angle_gamma   90.00
#
_symmetry.space_group_name_H-M   'P 1'
#
loop_
_entity.id
_entity.type
_entity.pdbx_description
1 polymer ?
#
loop_
_entity_poly.entity_id
_entity_poly.type
_entity_poly.pdbx_seq_one_letter_code
_entity_poly.pdbx_strand_id
1 'polypeptide(L)'
;MAVPGEPDNPLERITFWDAPSTVQWFRDRGYTLYQHEQYELYDEVLLSTLPSVAHEEGSPAEYPYAHYDLDSENPLRAIDYGVCQHCISLIEPEFLSAAQGKVAFAQDSLNRHVAINVVRANTEELAILHFLKQQDLDTLKNNCIILVQDILPVE
;
A
#
# COMPACT_ATOMS: atom_id res chain seq x y z
N MET A 1 -10.31 -5.81 -24.74
CA MET A 1 -9.94 -6.45 -23.45
C MET A 1 -8.80 -5.65 -22.90
N ALA A 2 -9.03 -4.87 -21.84
CA ALA A 2 -7.96 -4.15 -21.15
C ALA A 2 -7.14 -5.16 -20.33
N VAL A 3 -5.82 -5.05 -20.37
CA VAL A 3 -4.92 -5.87 -19.55
C VAL A 3 -4.92 -5.27 -18.14
N PRO A 4 -5.25 -6.04 -17.09
CA PRO A 4 -5.22 -5.54 -15.72
C PRO A 4 -3.83 -4.98 -15.37
N GLY A 5 -3.75 -3.73 -14.89
CA GLY A 5 -2.49 -3.12 -14.47
C GLY A 5 -1.76 -2.26 -15.51
N GLU A 6 -2.44 -1.80 -16.58
CA GLU A 6 -1.89 -0.69 -17.37
C GLU A 6 -1.74 0.59 -16.50
N PRO A 7 -0.76 1.46 -16.81
CA PRO A 7 -0.44 2.64 -15.99
C PRO A 7 -1.54 3.72 -16.01
N ASP A 8 -2.48 3.63 -16.94
CA ASP A 8 -3.19 4.82 -17.44
C ASP A 8 -4.58 5.04 -16.81
N ASN A 9 -5.02 4.20 -15.85
CA ASN A 9 -6.29 4.41 -15.15
C ASN A 9 -6.21 4.13 -13.63
N PRO A 10 -6.05 5.17 -12.79
CA PRO A 10 -6.05 5.05 -11.33
C PRO A 10 -7.31 4.38 -10.75
N LEU A 11 -8.48 4.62 -11.33
CA LEU A 11 -9.75 4.07 -10.84
C LEU A 11 -9.83 2.54 -11.03
N GLU A 12 -9.31 2.02 -12.14
CA GLU A 12 -9.24 0.57 -12.37
C GLU A 12 -8.34 -0.13 -11.35
N ARG A 13 -7.29 0.57 -10.88
CA ARG A 13 -6.36 0.02 -9.90
C ARG A 13 -6.93 0.03 -8.48
N ILE A 14 -7.64 1.08 -8.10
CA ILE A 14 -8.43 1.08 -6.85
C ILE A 14 -9.47 -0.04 -6.90
N THR A 15 -10.19 -0.16 -8.02
CA THR A 15 -11.16 -1.25 -8.23
C THR A 15 -10.49 -2.63 -8.13
N PHE A 16 -9.25 -2.78 -8.60
CA PHE A 16 -8.48 -4.01 -8.44
C PHE A 16 -8.21 -4.33 -6.96
N TRP A 17 -7.78 -3.35 -6.17
CA TRP A 17 -7.51 -3.53 -4.74
C TRP A 17 -8.78 -3.85 -3.93
N ASP A 18 -9.89 -3.21 -4.27
CA ASP A 18 -11.18 -3.39 -3.61
C ASP A 18 -11.95 -4.62 -4.11
N ALA A 19 -11.51 -5.26 -5.19
CA ALA A 19 -12.19 -6.43 -5.73
C ALA A 19 -12.25 -7.56 -4.68
N PRO A 20 -13.43 -8.18 -4.44
CA PRO A 20 -13.57 -9.24 -3.44
C PRO A 20 -12.59 -10.40 -3.63
N SER A 21 -12.24 -10.73 -4.88
CA SER A 21 -11.24 -11.73 -5.21
C SER A 21 -9.83 -11.35 -4.75
N THR A 22 -9.43 -10.08 -4.91
CA THR A 22 -8.12 -9.57 -4.50
C THR A 22 -8.03 -9.55 -2.99
N VAL A 23 -9.05 -8.99 -2.32
CA VAL A 23 -9.13 -8.96 -0.85
C VAL A 23 -9.03 -10.37 -0.27
N GLN A 24 -9.77 -11.34 -0.81
CA GLN A 24 -9.73 -12.71 -0.34
C GLN A 24 -8.36 -13.37 -0.60
N TRP A 25 -7.75 -13.13 -1.76
CA TRP A 25 -6.44 -13.71 -2.11
C TRP A 25 -5.34 -13.27 -1.13
N PHE A 26 -5.35 -12.01 -0.70
CA PHE A 26 -4.42 -11.50 0.33
C PHE A 26 -4.76 -12.04 1.71
N ARG A 27 -6.05 -12.12 2.06
CA ARG A 27 -6.50 -12.69 3.34
C ARG A 27 -6.05 -14.12 3.52
N ASP A 28 -6.17 -14.95 2.48
CA ASP A 28 -5.73 -16.36 2.49
C ASP A 28 -4.21 -16.50 2.72
N ARG A 29 -3.44 -15.43 2.52
CA ARG A 29 -1.98 -15.35 2.72
C ARG A 29 -1.58 -14.62 4.00
N GLY A 30 -2.55 -14.31 4.86
CA GLY A 30 -2.29 -13.66 6.15
C GLY A 30 -2.17 -12.14 6.08
N TYR A 31 -2.67 -11.50 5.02
CA TYR A 31 -2.71 -10.04 4.89
C TYR A 31 -4.15 -9.52 4.83
N THR A 32 -4.46 -8.57 5.68
CA THR A 32 -5.73 -7.84 5.67
C THR A 32 -5.49 -6.48 5.02
N LEU A 33 -5.97 -6.30 3.79
CA LEU A 33 -5.88 -5.03 3.07
C LEU A 33 -6.57 -3.90 3.85
N TYR A 34 -6.06 -2.69 3.74
CA TYR A 34 -6.74 -1.49 4.21
C TYR A 34 -8.02 -1.25 3.42
N GLN A 35 -8.95 -0.51 4.00
CA GLN A 35 -10.20 -0.13 3.37
C GLN A 35 -10.08 1.26 2.79
N HIS A 36 -10.74 1.47 1.66
CA HIS A 36 -10.93 2.78 1.08
C HIS A 36 -12.25 3.38 1.55
N GLU A 37 -12.20 4.53 2.21
CA GLU A 37 -13.36 5.32 2.62
C GLU A 37 -13.43 6.59 1.76
N GLN A 38 -14.58 6.80 1.12
CA GLN A 38 -14.87 8.01 0.37
C GLN A 38 -15.33 9.11 1.33
N TYR A 39 -14.82 10.31 1.13
CA TYR A 39 -15.30 11.50 1.83
C TYR A 39 -15.39 12.68 0.89
N GLU A 40 -16.33 13.59 1.16
CA GLU A 40 -16.53 14.80 0.37
C GLU A 40 -15.78 15.96 1.02
N LEU A 41 -14.97 16.67 0.24
CA LEU A 41 -14.29 17.88 0.65
C LEU A 41 -14.41 18.92 -0.46
N TYR A 42 -14.99 20.09 -0.18
CA TYR A 42 -15.17 21.17 -1.15
C TYR A 42 -15.81 20.74 -2.49
N ASP A 43 -16.89 19.96 -2.42
CA ASP A 43 -17.59 19.39 -3.60
C ASP A 43 -16.76 18.37 -4.42
N GLU A 44 -15.63 17.89 -3.88
CA GLU A 44 -14.79 16.85 -4.47
C GLU A 44 -14.90 15.55 -3.68
N VAL A 45 -14.94 14.41 -4.38
CA VAL A 45 -14.87 13.07 -3.77
C VAL A 45 -13.41 12.67 -3.64
N LEU A 46 -12.95 12.51 -2.40
CA LEU A 46 -11.61 12.04 -2.05
C LEU A 46 -11.69 10.63 -1.49
N LEU A 47 -10.58 9.91 -1.62
CA LEU A 47 -10.42 8.57 -1.06
C LEU A 47 -9.39 8.63 0.07
N SER A 48 -9.75 8.03 1.19
CA SER A 48 -8.82 7.79 2.30
C SER A 48 -8.61 6.30 2.46
N THR A 49 -7.37 5.89 2.69
CA THR A 49 -7.03 4.50 2.99
C THR A 49 -6.85 4.36 4.49
N LEU A 50 -7.58 3.43 5.10
CA LEU A 50 -7.68 3.21 6.55
C LEU A 50 -7.40 1.75 6.92
N PRO A 51 -6.73 1.48 8.05
CA PRO A 51 -6.54 0.11 8.54
C PRO A 51 -7.88 -0.61 8.71
N SER A 52 -7.95 -1.86 8.26
CA SER A 52 -9.15 -2.70 8.42
C SER A 52 -9.38 -3.13 9.87
N VAL A 53 -8.32 -3.22 10.66
CA VAL A 53 -8.34 -3.65 12.05
C VAL A 53 -7.78 -2.53 12.90
N ALA A 54 -8.56 -2.10 13.90
CA ALA A 54 -8.10 -1.11 14.87
C ALA A 54 -6.88 -1.63 15.63
N HIS A 55 -5.92 -0.76 15.91
CA HIS A 55 -4.74 -1.13 16.68
C HIS A 55 -5.07 -1.21 18.18
N GLU A 56 -4.49 -2.18 18.88
CA GLU A 56 -4.59 -2.28 20.35
C GLU A 56 -3.60 -1.30 21.01
N GLU A 57 -4.06 -0.39 21.88
CA GLU A 57 -3.22 0.61 22.54
C GLU A 57 -1.92 0.04 23.15
N GLY A 58 -0.79 0.72 22.94
CA GLY A 58 0.38 0.61 23.82
C GLY A 58 1.48 -0.40 23.44
N SER A 59 1.49 -0.96 22.24
CA SER A 59 2.61 -1.80 21.77
C SER A 59 3.67 -0.94 21.04
N PRO A 60 4.90 -0.75 21.58
CA PRO A 60 5.95 -0.05 20.86
C PRO A 60 6.34 -0.86 19.62
N ALA A 61 6.24 -0.27 18.43
CA ALA A 61 6.70 -0.98 17.24
C ALA A 61 8.23 -1.14 17.30
N GLU A 62 8.69 -2.38 17.18
CA GLU A 62 10.10 -2.68 17.04
C GLU A 62 10.52 -2.54 15.58
N TYR A 63 11.73 -2.02 15.33
CA TYR A 63 12.31 -2.03 13.99
C TYR A 63 12.25 -3.46 13.42
N PRO A 64 11.80 -3.66 12.17
CA PRO A 64 11.61 -2.66 11.10
C PRO A 64 10.17 -2.13 10.94
N TYR A 65 9.28 -2.36 11.89
CA TYR A 65 7.88 -2.02 11.75
C TYR A 65 7.60 -0.56 12.10
N ALA A 66 6.70 0.06 11.36
CA ALA A 66 6.23 1.41 11.66
C ALA A 66 5.37 1.40 12.93
N HIS A 67 5.58 2.40 13.78
CA HIS A 67 4.64 2.75 14.86
C HIS A 67 3.84 3.98 14.45
N TYR A 68 2.62 4.10 14.99
CA TYR A 68 1.76 5.24 14.75
C TYR A 68 1.74 6.16 15.97
N ASP A 69 1.53 7.44 15.71
CA ASP A 69 1.30 8.44 16.75
C ASP A 69 -0.20 8.42 17.11
N LEU A 70 -0.52 8.14 18.37
CA LEU A 70 -1.90 8.08 18.88
C LEU A 70 -2.51 9.48 19.08
N ASP A 71 -1.72 10.55 18.95
CA ASP A 71 -2.14 11.92 19.26
C ASP A 71 -3.06 12.56 18.18
N SER A 72 -3.41 11.84 17.12
CA SER A 72 -4.33 12.29 16.07
C SER A 72 -5.68 11.59 16.17
N GLU A 73 -6.78 12.34 15.99
CA GLU A 73 -8.15 11.77 15.90
C GLU A 73 -8.30 10.75 14.75
N ASN A 74 -7.39 10.76 13.77
CA ASN A 74 -7.37 9.84 12.62
C ASN A 74 -5.92 9.57 12.16
N PRO A 75 -5.12 8.79 12.92
CA PRO A 75 -3.67 8.74 12.74
C PRO A 75 -3.20 7.93 11.51
N LEU A 76 -4.09 7.15 10.90
CA LEU A 76 -3.74 6.20 9.84
C LEU A 76 -4.53 6.46 8.54
N ARG A 77 -4.66 7.73 8.16
CA ARG A 77 -5.22 8.14 6.87
C ARG A 77 -4.09 8.44 5.89
N ALA A 78 -3.93 7.60 4.87
CA ALA A 78 -3.28 8.06 3.65
C ALA A 78 -4.35 8.73 2.78
N ILE A 79 -4.14 10.01 2.45
CA ILE A 79 -5.00 10.70 1.48
C ILE A 79 -4.50 10.28 0.10
N ASP A 80 -5.35 9.58 -0.65
CA ASP A 80 -5.07 9.27 -2.04
C ASP A 80 -5.60 10.43 -2.90
N TYR A 81 -4.73 11.41 -3.16
CA TYR A 81 -5.05 12.58 -3.98
C TYR A 81 -5.38 12.22 -5.44
N GLY A 82 -5.20 10.95 -5.83
CA GLY A 82 -5.38 10.44 -7.20
C GLY A 82 -6.81 10.16 -7.64
N VAL A 83 -7.84 10.37 -6.81
CA VAL A 83 -9.21 9.89 -7.14
C VAL A 83 -10.13 11.00 -7.65
N CYS A 84 -9.78 12.26 -7.39
CA CYS A 84 -10.48 13.39 -7.97
C CYS A 84 -9.85 13.73 -9.34
N GLN A 85 -10.64 13.65 -10.41
CA GLN A 85 -10.18 13.93 -11.79
C GLN A 85 -9.55 15.34 -11.93
N HIS A 86 -10.01 16.29 -11.11
CA HIS A 86 -9.45 17.63 -11.01
C HIS A 86 -8.08 17.62 -10.30
N CYS A 87 -7.92 16.79 -9.29
CA CYS A 87 -6.75 16.66 -8.43
C CYS A 87 -5.61 15.95 -9.16
N ILE A 88 -5.89 14.94 -9.99
CA ILE A 88 -4.91 14.34 -10.91
C ILE A 88 -4.24 15.42 -11.78
N SER A 89 -5.00 16.45 -12.22
CA SER A 89 -4.44 17.55 -13.01
C SER A 89 -3.61 18.56 -12.22
N LEU A 90 -3.72 18.54 -10.89
CA LEU A 90 -2.99 19.39 -9.96
C LEU A 90 -1.73 18.71 -9.38
N ILE A 91 -1.58 17.40 -9.56
CA ILE A 91 -0.41 16.63 -9.12
C ILE A 91 0.66 16.72 -10.23
N GLU A 92 1.85 17.18 -9.87
CA GLU A 92 2.99 17.16 -10.81
C GLU A 92 3.23 15.72 -11.31
N PRO A 93 3.57 15.53 -12.60
CA PRO A 93 3.64 14.20 -13.20
C PRO A 93 4.54 13.20 -12.47
N GLU A 94 5.57 13.69 -11.78
CA GLU A 94 6.51 12.93 -10.96
C GLU A 94 5.92 12.34 -9.67
N PHE A 95 4.88 12.95 -9.10
CA PHE A 95 4.21 12.46 -7.88
C PHE A 95 3.01 11.54 -8.17
N LEU A 96 2.64 11.35 -9.45
CA LEU A 96 1.53 10.48 -9.86
C LEU A 96 1.75 9.01 -9.53
N SER A 97 2.99 8.56 -9.28
CA SER A 97 3.29 7.14 -9.08
C SER A 97 2.62 6.51 -7.84
N ALA A 98 2.42 7.31 -6.77
CA ALA A 98 1.62 6.90 -5.60
C ALA A 98 0.12 6.97 -5.89
N ALA A 99 -0.32 8.03 -6.58
CA ALA A 99 -1.70 8.24 -7.03
C ALA A 99 -2.17 7.21 -8.09
N GLN A 100 -1.25 6.44 -8.66
CA GLN A 100 -1.51 5.40 -9.65
C GLN A 100 -1.80 4.03 -9.02
N GLY A 101 -2.08 3.92 -7.71
CA GLY A 101 -2.51 2.66 -7.09
C GLY A 101 -1.54 1.48 -7.28
N LYS A 102 -0.23 1.75 -7.45
CA LYS A 102 0.82 0.71 -7.53
C LYS A 102 1.08 0.09 -6.16
N VAL A 103 0.87 0.89 -5.11
CA VAL A 103 1.08 0.51 -3.71
C VAL A 103 -0.25 0.48 -2.99
N ALA A 104 -0.49 -0.56 -2.21
CA ALA A 104 -1.57 -0.67 -1.24
C ALA A 104 -1.00 -0.89 0.16
N PHE A 105 -1.81 -0.66 1.18
CA PHE A 105 -1.46 -0.90 2.58
C PHE A 105 -2.25 -2.09 3.14
N ALA A 106 -1.65 -2.83 4.06
CA ALA A 106 -2.26 -3.98 4.71
C ALA A 106 -1.75 -4.15 6.14
N GLN A 107 -2.43 -5.01 6.88
CA GLN A 107 -2.01 -5.53 8.18
C GLN A 107 -1.68 -7.02 8.02
N ASP A 108 -0.54 -7.46 8.51
CA ASP A 108 -0.20 -8.89 8.52
C ASP A 108 -0.95 -9.65 9.63
N SER A 109 -0.70 -10.96 9.75
CA SER A 109 -1.33 -11.82 10.77
C SER A 109 -1.05 -11.43 12.23
N LEU A 110 -0.07 -10.55 12.47
CA LEU A 110 0.27 -10.00 13.78
C LEU A 110 -0.23 -8.55 13.94
N ASN A 111 -1.12 -8.09 13.05
CA ASN A 111 -1.64 -6.73 12.96
C ASN A 111 -0.57 -5.65 12.70
N ARG A 112 0.61 -6.03 12.19
CA ARG A 112 1.67 -5.07 11.84
C ARG A 112 1.39 -4.46 10.48
N HIS A 113 1.62 -3.16 10.36
CA HIS A 113 1.38 -2.41 9.14
C HIS A 113 2.45 -2.72 8.09
N VAL A 114 2.01 -3.02 6.86
CA VAL A 114 2.87 -3.33 5.71
C VAL A 114 2.40 -2.60 4.47
N ALA A 115 3.34 -2.32 3.56
CA ALA A 115 3.05 -1.84 2.22
C ALA A 115 3.21 -2.98 1.22
N ILE A 116 2.32 -3.04 0.24
CA ILE A 116 2.28 -4.02 -0.84
C ILE A 116 2.50 -3.26 -2.14
N ASN A 117 3.58 -3.58 -2.85
CA ASN A 117 3.91 -2.97 -4.14
C ASN A 117 3.67 -3.99 -5.27
N VAL A 118 2.87 -3.63 -6.28
CA VAL A 118 2.67 -4.45 -7.48
C VAL A 118 3.83 -4.24 -8.42
N VAL A 119 4.59 -5.31 -8.65
CA VAL A 119 5.78 -5.30 -9.51
C VAL A 119 5.54 -6.22 -10.70
N ARG A 120 5.90 -5.74 -11.90
CA ARG A 120 5.81 -6.56 -13.11
C ARG A 120 6.88 -7.65 -13.09
N ALA A 121 6.50 -8.85 -13.56
CA ALA A 121 7.43 -9.95 -13.75
C ALA A 121 8.55 -9.59 -14.72
N ASN A 122 9.71 -10.24 -14.57
CA ASN A 122 10.89 -10.09 -15.45
C ASN A 122 11.44 -8.65 -15.52
N THR A 123 11.32 -7.89 -14.43
CA THR A 123 11.91 -6.55 -14.30
C THR A 123 13.14 -6.55 -13.40
N GLU A 124 14.03 -5.57 -13.58
CA GLU A 124 15.15 -5.34 -12.67
C GLU A 124 14.68 -5.02 -11.24
N GLU A 125 13.55 -4.31 -11.10
CA GLU A 125 12.90 -4.04 -9.81
C GLU A 125 12.65 -5.35 -9.04
N LEU A 126 12.08 -6.37 -9.71
CA LEU A 126 11.85 -7.67 -9.09
C LEU A 126 13.15 -8.38 -8.70
N ALA A 127 14.18 -8.31 -9.55
CA ALA A 127 15.49 -8.92 -9.25
C ALA A 127 16.16 -8.26 -8.02
N ILE A 128 16.07 -6.93 -7.90
CA ILE A 128 16.57 -6.19 -6.74
C ILE A 128 15.80 -6.59 -5.48
N LEU A 129 14.47 -6.69 -5.53
CA LEU A 129 13.65 -7.10 -4.39
C LEU A 129 13.99 -8.52 -3.92
N HIS A 130 14.24 -9.45 -4.85
CA HIS A 130 14.73 -10.80 -4.51
C HIS A 130 16.09 -10.76 -3.82
N PHE A 131 17.02 -9.93 -4.30
CA PHE A 131 18.33 -9.75 -3.66
C PHE A 131 18.20 -9.17 -2.25
N LEU A 132 17.36 -8.15 -2.06
CA LEU A 132 17.12 -7.52 -0.77
C LEU A 132 16.47 -8.47 0.25
N LYS A 133 15.53 -9.32 -0.20
CA LYS A 133 14.89 -10.35 0.66
C LYS A 133 15.90 -11.35 1.23
N GLN A 134 17.05 -11.56 0.58
CA GLN A 134 18.08 -12.49 1.04
C GLN A 134 19.06 -11.88 2.05
N GLN A 135 19.04 -10.56 2.24
CA GLN A 135 19.92 -9.88 3.18
C GLN A 135 19.42 -10.07 4.63
N ASP A 136 20.33 -10.10 5.58
CA ASP A 136 19.98 -10.13 7.00
C ASP A 136 19.48 -8.75 7.49
N LEU A 137 18.73 -8.76 8.58
CA LEU A 137 18.08 -7.56 9.10
C LEU A 137 19.08 -6.49 9.56
N ASP A 138 20.23 -6.88 10.11
CA ASP A 138 21.25 -5.93 10.57
C ASP A 138 21.90 -5.21 9.38
N THR A 139 22.20 -5.94 8.30
CA THR A 139 22.69 -5.36 7.05
C THR A 139 21.69 -4.34 6.48
N LEU A 140 20.40 -4.69 6.40
CA LEU A 140 19.37 -3.77 5.90
C LEU A 140 19.25 -2.53 6.77
N LYS A 141 19.26 -2.71 8.10
CA LYS A 141 19.20 -1.63 9.09
C LYS A 141 20.38 -0.67 8.99
N ASN A 142 21.60 -1.20 8.93
CA ASN A 142 22.83 -0.41 8.86
C ASN A 142 22.94 0.41 7.57
N ASN A 143 22.22 0.00 6.52
CA ASN A 143 22.18 0.71 5.23
C ASN A 143 20.89 1.51 5.04
N CYS A 144 20.01 1.62 6.05
CA CYS A 144 18.73 2.32 5.97
C CYS A 144 17.81 1.80 4.84
N ILE A 145 17.84 0.50 4.57
CA ILE A 145 17.03 -0.15 3.53
C ILE A 145 15.76 -0.73 4.16
N ILE A 146 14.61 -0.51 3.49
CA ILE A 146 13.32 -1.07 3.90
C ILE A 146 13.33 -2.60 3.70
N LEU A 147 12.88 -3.34 4.72
CA LEU A 147 12.80 -4.79 4.66
C LEU A 147 11.75 -5.26 3.64
N VAL A 148 12.16 -6.16 2.75
CA VAL A 148 11.25 -6.93 1.90
C VAL A 148 10.79 -8.17 2.69
N GLN A 149 9.57 -8.14 3.21
CA GLN A 149 9.01 -9.28 3.97
C GLN A 149 8.68 -10.44 3.04
N ASP A 150 7.82 -10.20 2.06
CA ASP A 150 7.36 -11.24 1.14
C ASP A 150 7.31 -10.81 -0.31
N ILE A 151 7.42 -11.82 -1.18
CA ILE A 151 7.28 -11.69 -2.63
C ILE A 151 6.23 -12.73 -3.00
N LEU A 152 5.05 -12.27 -3.39
CA LEU A 152 3.90 -13.11 -3.64
C LEU A 152 3.69 -13.24 -5.17
N PRO A 153 4.00 -14.39 -5.79
CA PRO A 153 3.77 -14.57 -7.21
C PRO A 153 2.27 -14.71 -7.49
N VAL A 154 1.82 -14.09 -8.58
CA VAL A 154 0.49 -14.30 -9.16
C VAL A 154 0.67 -15.26 -10.33
N GLU A 155 0.05 -16.43 -10.27
CA GLU A 155 0.05 -17.44 -11.34
C GLU A 155 -0.95 -17.10 -12.45
#